data_AF-A0A815Q8H9-F1
#
_entry.id   AF-A0A815Q8H9-F1
#
_cell.length_a   1.000
_cell.length_b   1.000
_cell.length_c   1.000
_cell.angle_alpha   90.00
_cell.angle_beta   90.00
_cell.angle_gamma   90.00
#
_symmetry.space_group_name_H-M   'P 1'
#
loop_
_entity.id
_entity.type
_entity.pdbx_description
1 polymer ?
#
loop_
_entity_poly.entity_id
_entity_poly.type
_entity_poly.pdbx_seq_one_letter_code
_entity_poly.pdbx_strand_id
1 'polypeptide(L)'
;MASSSQMCSIETCKRSAHALCYCCQKSVCIEHLNEHSHRLNDQLLPLADDINDLFDRFNNVLLPQSAFCIELDNWREEAHQTIDHHCERKKQEFDKLIMNERQKQKIDLDHLRYQIDESIKKQETTTEYVDSMNNSLRCLQRQINELEIPPVLSPLDIDEHIVDIYQNILKPKNILPLPPPYRSIKIQYSSFIAASENHILLENIHKFYLLDQQLGIQNEFPWNHDIPWHMVWSKTLNLFFIITSKEIFTLDEKKMMIEPCSILHNSSMADWSSGTCSNDSLYLIVDAMGTSIYEYNLRRSIEFVKEYRTPFTCSYDELISDIAWNNQTLALVIANRSNQWRVDLCSSTTLGRYWSIQLGVLINEKVFRCCLLNNGQLLMLNGDTSELIHISADGKIIKKDNYHVPPLHAVQLTDEVIVIVNETSVDLYRLS
;
A
#
# COMPACT_ATOMS: atom_id res chain seq x y z
N MET A 1 31.13 77.87 -11.94
CA MET A 1 30.55 76.78 -11.13
C MET A 1 31.58 75.67 -11.04
N ALA A 2 32.23 75.51 -9.88
CA ALA A 2 33.26 74.50 -9.69
C ALA A 2 32.61 73.12 -9.65
N SER A 3 32.84 72.31 -10.69
CA SER A 3 32.50 70.88 -10.66
C SER A 3 33.43 70.24 -9.63
N SER A 4 32.88 69.95 -8.45
CA SER A 4 33.51 69.10 -7.45
C SER A 4 33.73 67.73 -8.08
N SER A 5 34.97 67.43 -8.50
CA SER A 5 35.31 66.11 -9.00
C SER A 5 35.18 65.12 -7.85
N GLN A 6 34.11 64.34 -7.85
CA GLN A 6 33.85 63.32 -6.84
C GLN A 6 35.02 62.32 -6.85
N MET A 7 35.57 61.98 -5.68
CA MET A 7 36.67 61.01 -5.59
C MET A 7 36.15 59.57 -5.72
N CYS A 8 37.01 58.67 -6.21
CA CYS A 8 36.72 57.24 -6.25
C CYS A 8 36.37 56.72 -4.85
N SER A 9 35.26 56.00 -4.71
CA SER A 9 34.74 55.48 -3.43
C SER A 9 35.55 54.32 -2.83
N ILE A 10 36.71 53.98 -3.40
CA ILE A 10 37.62 52.96 -2.87
C ILE A 10 38.66 53.70 -2.03
N GLU A 11 38.72 53.38 -0.73
CA GLU A 11 39.44 54.17 0.30
C GLU A 11 40.92 54.41 -0.02
N THR A 12 41.55 53.50 -0.76
CA THR A 12 42.97 53.59 -1.15
C THR A 12 43.20 54.35 -2.46
N CYS A 13 42.14 54.74 -3.18
CA CYS A 13 42.22 55.36 -4.50
C CYS A 13 42.09 56.89 -4.42
N LYS A 14 43.15 57.61 -4.81
CA LYS A 14 43.16 59.08 -4.87
C LYS A 14 42.68 59.66 -6.20
N ARG A 15 42.16 58.84 -7.11
CA ARG A 15 41.75 59.25 -8.46
C ARG A 15 40.31 59.78 -8.45
N SER A 16 40.00 60.72 -9.34
CA SER A 16 38.62 61.18 -9.54
C SER A 16 37.75 60.03 -10.04
N ALA A 17 36.53 59.93 -9.51
CA ALA A 17 35.51 59.04 -10.04
C ALA A 17 35.10 59.52 -11.43
N HIS A 18 34.88 58.57 -12.32
CA HIS A 18 34.51 58.83 -13.72
C HIS A 18 33.19 58.16 -14.08
N ALA A 19 32.75 57.17 -13.31
CA ALA A 19 31.50 56.45 -13.55
C ALA A 19 30.89 55.95 -12.23
N LEU A 20 29.57 55.81 -12.19
CA LEU A 20 28.84 55.11 -11.14
C LEU A 20 28.70 53.64 -11.56
N CYS A 21 29.22 52.72 -10.76
CA CYS A 21 28.98 51.30 -10.99
C CYS A 21 27.53 50.96 -10.60
N TYR A 22 26.70 50.59 -11.57
CA TYR A 22 25.29 50.25 -11.32
C TYR A 22 25.10 49.00 -10.44
N CYS A 23 26.03 48.05 -10.47
CA CYS A 23 25.98 46.84 -9.64
C CYS A 23 26.13 47.16 -8.15
N CYS A 24 27.06 48.07 -7.81
CA CYS A 24 27.41 48.34 -6.41
C CYS A 24 26.95 49.72 -5.91
N GLN A 25 26.39 50.55 -6.79
CA GLN A 25 26.00 51.94 -6.53
C GLN A 25 27.15 52.79 -5.96
N LYS A 26 28.39 52.55 -6.41
CA LYS A 26 29.61 53.24 -5.97
C LYS A 26 30.25 54.03 -7.13
N SER A 27 30.64 55.27 -6.87
CA SER A 27 31.34 56.12 -7.83
C SER A 27 32.81 55.69 -7.90
N VAL A 28 33.24 55.13 -9.02
CA VAL A 28 34.58 54.55 -9.20
C VAL A 28 35.34 55.23 -10.33
N CYS A 29 36.67 55.21 -10.27
CA CYS A 29 37.50 55.60 -11.40
C CYS A 29 37.47 54.50 -12.48
N ILE A 30 37.89 54.84 -13.71
CA ILE A 30 37.87 53.91 -14.85
C ILE A 30 38.64 52.62 -14.57
N GLU A 31 39.79 52.69 -13.90
CA GLU A 31 40.59 51.50 -13.58
C GLU A 31 39.84 50.54 -12.65
N HIS A 32 39.27 51.04 -11.55
CA HIS A 32 38.51 50.18 -10.64
C HIS A 32 37.19 49.69 -11.23
N LEU A 33 36.59 50.44 -12.16
CA LEU A 33 35.44 49.94 -12.93
C LEU A 33 35.85 48.76 -13.82
N ASN A 34 36.99 48.86 -14.49
CA ASN A 34 37.54 47.79 -15.32
C ASN A 34 37.95 46.57 -14.49
N GLU A 35 38.62 46.77 -13.34
CA GLU A 35 38.93 45.69 -12.41
C GLU A 35 37.67 45.00 -11.88
N HIS A 36 36.64 45.76 -11.55
CA HIS A 36 35.37 45.21 -11.10
C HIS A 36 34.66 44.42 -12.21
N SER A 37 34.64 44.95 -13.43
CA SER A 37 34.13 44.24 -14.60
C SER A 37 34.91 42.95 -14.88
N HIS A 38 36.23 42.99 -14.72
CA HIS A 38 37.09 41.82 -14.88
C HIS A 38 36.76 40.76 -13.83
N ARG A 39 36.67 41.14 -12.55
CA ARG A 39 36.30 40.21 -11.46
C ARG A 39 34.92 39.59 -11.63
N LEU A 40 33.95 40.35 -12.12
CA LEU A 40 32.62 39.82 -12.43
C LEU A 40 32.68 38.82 -13.59
N ASN A 41 33.41 39.15 -14.67
CA ASN A 41 33.59 38.24 -15.79
C ASN A 41 34.35 36.97 -15.40
N ASP A 42 35.35 37.07 -14.52
CA ASP A 42 36.08 35.93 -13.96
C ASP A 42 35.19 35.02 -13.11
N GLN A 43 34.09 35.54 -12.55
CA GLN A 43 33.09 34.74 -11.82
C GLN A 43 32.02 34.14 -12.74
N LEU A 44 31.73 34.78 -13.87
CA LEU A 44 30.76 34.29 -14.85
C LEU A 44 31.28 33.09 -15.64
N LEU A 45 32.59 33.04 -15.92
CA LEU A 45 33.21 31.93 -16.65
C LEU A 45 33.04 30.58 -15.92
N PRO A 46 33.39 30.43 -14.62
CA PRO A 46 33.14 29.20 -13.86
C PRO A 46 31.66 28.82 -13.80
N LEU A 47 30.74 29.79 -13.69
CA LEU A 47 29.30 29.50 -13.69
C LEU A 47 28.80 28.99 -15.04
N ALA A 48 29.34 29.52 -16.14
CA ALA A 48 29.03 29.00 -17.48
C ALA A 48 29.58 27.58 -17.65
N ASP A 49 30.78 27.32 -17.15
CA ASP A 49 31.38 25.99 -17.14
C ASP A 49 30.56 25.02 -16.27
N ASP A 50 30.14 25.41 -15.07
CA ASP A 50 29.26 24.62 -14.19
C ASP A 50 27.91 24.30 -14.87
N ILE A 51 27.33 25.27 -15.59
CA ILE A 51 26.09 25.08 -16.35
C ILE A 51 26.31 24.10 -17.50
N ASN A 52 27.41 24.25 -18.24
CA ASN A 52 27.75 23.35 -19.34
C ASN A 52 28.01 21.93 -18.82
N ASP A 53 28.73 21.78 -17.71
CA ASP A 53 28.95 20.49 -17.04
C ASP A 53 27.62 19.86 -16.57
N LEU A 54 26.69 20.66 -16.04
CA LEU A 54 25.36 20.17 -15.69
C LEU A 54 24.56 19.77 -16.93
N PHE A 55 24.68 20.50 -18.02
CA PHE A 55 23.99 20.21 -19.28
C PHE A 55 24.54 18.93 -19.93
N ASP A 56 25.86 18.77 -19.93
CA ASP A 56 26.54 17.56 -20.40
C ASP A 56 26.19 16.38 -19.51
N ARG A 57 26.17 16.55 -18.19
CA ARG A 57 25.68 15.51 -17.27
C ARG A 57 24.23 15.16 -17.54
N PHE A 58 23.36 16.14 -17.76
CA PHE A 58 21.94 15.92 -18.07
C PHE A 58 21.76 15.15 -19.39
N ASN A 59 22.49 15.54 -20.44
CA ASN A 59 22.44 14.86 -21.74
C ASN A 59 23.07 13.47 -21.72
N ASN A 60 24.07 13.27 -20.86
CA ASN A 60 24.74 11.97 -20.66
C ASN A 60 24.08 11.12 -19.56
N VAL A 61 23.02 11.61 -18.89
CA VAL A 61 22.10 10.75 -18.15
C VAL A 61 21.36 9.94 -19.20
N LEU A 62 22.00 8.86 -19.63
CA LEU A 62 21.31 7.73 -20.24
C LEU A 62 20.26 7.32 -19.22
N LEU A 63 19.00 7.73 -19.46
CA LEU A 63 17.89 7.13 -18.77
C LEU A 63 18.11 5.62 -18.91
N PRO A 64 18.08 4.84 -17.83
CA PRO A 64 18.22 3.38 -17.89
C PRO A 64 17.01 2.72 -18.59
N GLN A 65 16.36 3.42 -19.54
CA GLN A 65 15.41 2.91 -20.50
C GLN A 65 15.92 1.61 -21.12
N SER A 66 17.21 1.49 -21.44
CA SER A 66 17.74 0.22 -21.96
C SER A 66 17.72 -0.90 -20.91
N ALA A 67 18.10 -0.63 -19.66
CA ALA A 67 18.18 -1.67 -18.63
C ALA A 67 16.79 -2.14 -18.18
N PHE A 68 15.86 -1.23 -17.91
CA PHE A 68 14.49 -1.59 -17.56
C PHE A 68 13.77 -2.28 -18.73
N CYS A 69 13.93 -1.80 -19.97
CA CYS A 69 13.34 -2.50 -21.12
C CYS A 69 13.92 -3.90 -21.30
N ILE A 70 15.24 -4.08 -21.10
CA ILE A 70 15.86 -5.41 -21.12
C ILE A 70 15.31 -6.30 -20.00
N GLU A 71 15.18 -5.78 -18.78
CA GLU A 71 14.59 -6.52 -17.65
C GLU A 71 13.13 -6.88 -17.91
N LEU A 72 12.35 -5.96 -18.50
CA LEU A 72 10.96 -6.19 -18.87
C LEU A 72 10.83 -7.24 -19.99
N ASP A 73 11.73 -7.20 -20.97
CA ASP A 73 11.79 -8.21 -22.03
C ASP A 73 12.19 -9.58 -21.47
N ASN A 74 13.15 -9.65 -20.55
CA ASN A 74 13.53 -10.88 -19.85
C ASN A 74 12.36 -11.42 -19.02
N TRP A 75 11.69 -10.55 -18.25
CA TRP A 75 10.50 -10.90 -17.48
C TRP A 75 9.39 -11.46 -18.36
N ARG A 76 9.15 -10.85 -19.53
CA ARG A 76 8.20 -11.35 -20.53
C ARG A 76 8.58 -12.75 -21.00
N GLU A 77 9.86 -12.98 -21.33
CA GLU A 77 10.34 -14.29 -21.79
C GLU A 77 10.18 -15.36 -20.71
N GLU A 78 10.55 -15.07 -19.46
CA GLU A 78 10.40 -15.97 -18.32
C GLU A 78 8.92 -16.29 -18.03
N ALA A 79 8.05 -15.28 -18.12
CA ALA A 79 6.61 -15.47 -17.95
C ALA A 79 6.02 -16.40 -19.02
N HIS A 80 6.38 -16.20 -20.29
CA HIS A 80 5.98 -17.10 -21.38
C HIS A 80 6.46 -18.54 -21.14
N GLN A 81 7.73 -18.73 -20.78
CA GLN A 81 8.27 -20.06 -20.47
C GLN A 81 7.52 -20.73 -19.32
N THR A 82 7.16 -19.96 -18.29
CA THR A 82 6.39 -20.47 -17.15
C THR A 82 4.98 -20.90 -17.56
N ILE A 83 4.31 -20.10 -18.41
CA ILE A 83 2.98 -20.42 -18.95
C ILE A 83 3.05 -21.69 -19.81
N ASP A 84 4.05 -21.80 -20.69
CA ASP A 84 4.25 -22.97 -21.55
C ASP A 84 4.48 -24.23 -20.72
N HIS A 85 5.35 -24.16 -19.71
CA HIS A 85 5.62 -25.27 -18.81
C HIS A 85 4.36 -25.70 -18.05
N HIS A 86 3.56 -24.73 -17.56
CA HIS A 86 2.31 -25.03 -16.88
C HIS A 86 1.30 -25.70 -17.82
N CYS A 87 1.16 -25.17 -19.04
CA CYS A 87 0.28 -25.72 -20.07
C CYS A 87 0.63 -27.19 -20.37
N GLU A 88 1.92 -27.47 -20.60
CA GLU A 88 2.38 -28.81 -20.93
C GLU A 88 2.17 -29.80 -19.77
N ARG A 89 2.46 -29.38 -18.54
CA ARG A 89 2.17 -30.18 -17.35
C ARG A 89 0.68 -30.49 -17.23
N LYS A 90 -0.20 -29.52 -17.50
CA LYS A 90 -1.66 -29.73 -17.44
C LYS A 90 -2.18 -30.66 -18.53
N LYS A 91 -1.61 -30.62 -19.73
CA LYS A 91 -1.91 -31.61 -20.78
C LYS A 91 -1.54 -33.02 -20.32
N GLN A 92 -0.35 -33.20 -19.75
CA GLN A 92 0.10 -34.51 -19.25
C GLN A 92 -0.78 -35.01 -18.09
N GLU A 93 -1.18 -34.14 -17.16
CA GLU A 93 -2.13 -34.47 -16.09
C GLU A 93 -3.48 -34.92 -16.66
N PHE A 94 -4.00 -34.20 -17.66
CA PHE A 94 -5.24 -34.53 -18.33
C PHE A 94 -5.16 -35.88 -19.07
N ASP A 95 -4.12 -36.08 -19.87
CA ASP A 95 -3.90 -37.34 -20.61
C ASP A 95 -3.82 -38.53 -19.65
N LYS A 96 -3.08 -38.38 -18.54
CA LYS A 96 -2.98 -39.43 -17.51
C LYS A 96 -4.33 -39.74 -16.88
N LEU A 97 -5.13 -38.72 -16.58
CA LEU A 97 -6.46 -38.89 -16.00
C LEU A 97 -7.39 -39.63 -16.98
N ILE A 98 -7.42 -39.22 -18.25
CA ILE A 98 -8.21 -39.86 -19.29
C ILE A 98 -7.76 -41.30 -19.52
N MET A 99 -6.46 -41.57 -19.56
CA MET A 99 -5.94 -42.94 -19.71
C MET A 99 -6.33 -43.84 -18.54
N ASN A 100 -6.23 -43.35 -17.31
CA ASN A 100 -6.61 -44.11 -16.11
C ASN A 100 -8.11 -44.44 -16.12
N GLU A 101 -8.97 -43.47 -16.43
CA GLU A 101 -10.41 -43.71 -16.44
C GLU A 101 -10.80 -44.65 -17.59
N ARG A 102 -10.20 -44.50 -18.79
CA ARG A 102 -10.38 -45.46 -19.90
C ARG A 102 -9.98 -46.88 -19.52
N GLN A 103 -8.86 -47.04 -18.81
CA GLN A 103 -8.40 -48.35 -18.37
C GLN A 103 -9.37 -48.98 -17.36
N LYS A 104 -9.89 -48.19 -16.42
CA LYS A 104 -10.89 -48.63 -15.45
C LYS A 104 -12.19 -49.07 -16.14
N GLN A 105 -12.72 -48.25 -17.04
CA GLN A 105 -13.93 -48.58 -17.83
C GLN A 105 -13.73 -49.87 -18.65
N LYS A 106 -12.54 -50.08 -19.20
CA LYS A 106 -12.20 -51.32 -19.91
C LYS A 106 -12.23 -52.54 -18.99
N ILE A 107 -11.64 -52.45 -17.80
CA ILE A 107 -11.65 -53.54 -16.82
C ILE A 107 -13.08 -53.89 -16.42
N ASP A 108 -13.92 -52.87 -16.17
CA ASP A 108 -15.32 -53.08 -15.78
C ASP A 108 -16.15 -53.72 -16.92
N LEU A 109 -15.90 -53.33 -18.18
CA LEU A 109 -16.50 -53.96 -19.36
C LEU A 109 -16.07 -55.43 -19.50
N ASP A 110 -14.79 -55.72 -19.33
CA ASP A 110 -14.26 -57.09 -19.40
C ASP A 110 -14.87 -57.97 -18.30
N HIS A 111 -15.04 -57.42 -17.09
CA HIS A 111 -15.71 -58.11 -15.98
C HIS A 111 -17.19 -58.38 -16.25
N LEU A 112 -17.93 -57.38 -16.75
CA LEU A 112 -19.34 -57.54 -17.11
C LEU A 112 -19.51 -58.61 -18.21
N ARG A 113 -18.61 -58.60 -19.20
CA ARG A 113 -18.59 -59.62 -20.26
C ARG A 113 -18.34 -61.02 -19.71
N TYR A 114 -17.37 -61.16 -18.80
CA TYR A 114 -17.09 -62.43 -18.14
C TYR A 114 -18.32 -62.97 -17.38
N GLN A 115 -19.03 -62.09 -16.65
CA GLN A 115 -20.26 -62.47 -15.94
C GLN A 115 -21.35 -62.97 -16.89
N ILE A 116 -21.55 -62.29 -18.03
CA ILE A 116 -22.49 -62.71 -19.07
C ILE A 116 -22.11 -64.10 -19.62
N ASP A 117 -20.84 -64.31 -19.98
CA ASP A 117 -20.35 -65.57 -20.54
C ASP A 117 -20.50 -66.74 -19.54
N GLU A 118 -20.26 -66.51 -18.25
CA GLU A 118 -20.49 -67.47 -17.15
C GLU A 118 -21.97 -67.86 -17.03
N SER A 119 -22.88 -66.88 -17.02
CA SER A 119 -24.33 -67.13 -16.93
C SER A 119 -24.85 -67.93 -18.13
N ILE A 120 -24.38 -67.62 -19.34
CA ILE A 120 -24.72 -68.38 -20.55
C ILE A 120 -24.29 -69.85 -20.42
N LYS A 121 -23.08 -70.11 -19.90
CA LYS A 121 -22.56 -71.47 -19.72
C LYS A 121 -23.36 -72.28 -18.70
N LYS A 122 -23.79 -71.66 -17.59
CA LYS A 122 -24.49 -72.35 -16.50
C LYS A 122 -25.96 -72.61 -16.80
N GLN A 123 -26.56 -71.92 -17.78
CA GLN A 123 -28.00 -72.01 -18.13
C GLN A 123 -28.98 -71.73 -16.98
N GLU A 124 -28.48 -71.25 -15.84
CA GLU A 124 -29.26 -70.83 -14.68
C GLU A 124 -29.09 -69.30 -14.55
N THR A 125 -30.10 -68.55 -14.98
CA THR A 125 -30.09 -67.09 -14.88
C THR A 125 -31.46 -66.61 -14.41
N THR A 126 -31.47 -65.81 -13.34
CA THR A 126 -32.70 -65.18 -12.83
C THR A 126 -32.91 -63.83 -13.51
N THR A 127 -34.16 -63.37 -13.57
CA THR A 127 -34.51 -62.03 -14.06
C THR A 127 -33.79 -60.92 -13.28
N GLU A 128 -33.65 -61.08 -11.97
CA GLU A 128 -32.92 -60.13 -11.10
C GLU A 128 -31.44 -59.98 -11.49
N TYR A 129 -30.81 -61.07 -11.93
CA TYR A 129 -29.42 -61.04 -12.38
C TYR A 129 -29.26 -60.28 -13.70
N VAL A 130 -30.19 -60.46 -14.65
CA VAL A 130 -30.24 -59.72 -15.91
C VAL A 130 -30.47 -58.23 -15.67
N ASP A 131 -31.36 -57.86 -14.75
CA ASP A 131 -31.61 -56.47 -14.39
C ASP A 131 -30.38 -55.81 -13.77
N SER A 132 -29.65 -56.54 -12.91
CA SER A 132 -28.38 -56.08 -12.33
C SER A 132 -27.31 -55.80 -13.41
N MET A 133 -27.16 -56.70 -14.38
CA MET A 133 -26.23 -56.51 -15.51
C MET A 133 -26.63 -55.34 -16.40
N ASN A 134 -27.93 -55.18 -16.71
CA ASN A 134 -28.45 -54.04 -17.47
C ASN A 134 -28.23 -52.70 -16.76
N ASN A 135 -28.34 -52.67 -15.43
CA ASN A 135 -28.05 -51.48 -14.64
C ASN A 135 -26.56 -51.15 -14.67
N SER A 136 -25.70 -52.17 -14.57
CA SER A 136 -24.24 -52.02 -14.64
C SER A 136 -23.80 -51.50 -16.01
N LEU A 137 -24.37 -52.04 -17.10
CA LEU A 137 -24.14 -51.58 -18.46
C LEU A 137 -24.55 -50.11 -18.64
N ARG A 138 -25.73 -49.73 -18.16
CA ARG A 138 -26.20 -48.33 -18.21
C ARG A 138 -25.30 -47.39 -17.43
N CYS A 139 -24.82 -47.80 -16.25
CA CYS A 139 -23.86 -47.02 -15.46
C CYS A 139 -22.54 -46.80 -16.22
N LEU A 140 -21.96 -47.85 -16.80
CA LEU A 140 -20.73 -47.75 -17.60
C LEU A 140 -20.92 -46.86 -18.82
N GLN A 141 -22.05 -47.01 -19.50
CA GLN A 141 -22.37 -46.20 -20.67
C GLN A 141 -22.47 -44.70 -20.34
N ARG A 142 -23.04 -44.36 -19.17
CA ARG A 142 -23.04 -42.97 -18.68
C ARG A 142 -21.63 -42.46 -18.39
N GLN A 143 -20.80 -43.26 -17.70
CA GLN A 143 -19.44 -42.87 -17.36
C GLN A 143 -18.55 -42.70 -18.60
N ILE A 144 -18.74 -43.52 -19.63
CA ILE A 144 -18.05 -43.36 -20.92
C ILE A 144 -18.47 -42.06 -21.60
N ASN A 145 -19.76 -41.72 -21.58
CA ASN A 145 -20.24 -40.46 -22.16
C ASN A 145 -19.72 -39.23 -21.39
N GLU A 146 -19.48 -39.34 -20.09
CA GLU A 146 -18.88 -38.27 -19.27
C GLU A 146 -17.42 -37.98 -19.65
N LEU A 147 -16.70 -38.93 -20.26
CA LEU A 147 -15.34 -38.72 -20.78
C LEU A 147 -15.30 -37.84 -22.04
N GLU A 148 -16.43 -37.59 -22.69
CA GLU A 148 -16.53 -36.76 -23.89
C GLU A 148 -16.73 -35.26 -23.56
N ILE A 149 -16.90 -34.91 -22.28
CA ILE A 149 -17.08 -33.52 -21.86
C ILE A 149 -15.73 -32.78 -21.96
N PRO A 150 -15.65 -31.69 -22.74
CA PRO A 150 -14.41 -30.94 -22.87
C PRO A 150 -14.03 -30.27 -21.54
N PRO A 151 -12.73 -30.14 -21.22
CA PRO A 151 -12.29 -29.43 -20.04
C PRO A 151 -12.66 -27.95 -20.14
N VAL A 152 -13.02 -27.37 -19.00
CA VAL A 152 -13.30 -25.93 -18.88
C VAL A 152 -11.97 -25.19 -18.69
N LEU A 153 -11.67 -24.26 -19.59
CA LEU A 153 -10.54 -23.35 -19.44
C LEU A 153 -11.07 -22.00 -18.95
N SER A 154 -10.54 -21.53 -17.82
CA SER A 154 -10.73 -20.15 -17.40
C SER A 154 -9.78 -19.23 -18.18
N PRO A 155 -10.21 -18.01 -18.52
CA PRO A 155 -9.32 -17.03 -19.13
C PRO A 155 -8.15 -16.71 -18.18
N LEU A 156 -6.97 -16.48 -18.76
CA LEU A 156 -5.84 -15.92 -18.02
C LEU A 156 -6.12 -14.45 -17.77
N ASP A 157 -6.24 -14.07 -16.50
CA ASP A 157 -6.40 -12.68 -16.08
C ASP A 157 -5.02 -12.11 -15.75
N ILE A 158 -4.62 -11.05 -16.47
CA ILE A 158 -3.35 -10.36 -16.27
C ILE A 158 -3.69 -9.04 -15.59
N ASP A 159 -3.32 -8.94 -14.32
CA ASP A 159 -3.49 -7.70 -13.56
C ASP A 159 -2.66 -6.58 -14.21
N GLU A 160 -3.32 -5.46 -14.56
CA GLU A 160 -2.68 -4.31 -15.23
C GLU A 160 -1.56 -3.69 -14.39
N HIS A 161 -1.50 -3.99 -13.10
CA HIS A 161 -0.53 -3.48 -12.14
C HIS A 161 0.67 -4.41 -11.91
N ILE A 162 0.78 -5.50 -12.68
CA ILE A 162 1.96 -6.40 -12.61
C ILE A 162 3.25 -5.64 -12.96
N VAL A 163 3.16 -4.60 -13.80
CA VAL A 163 4.27 -3.72 -14.15
C VAL A 163 3.85 -2.26 -13.97
N ASP A 164 4.04 -1.74 -12.76
CA ASP A 164 3.78 -0.33 -12.47
C ASP A 164 4.90 0.57 -13.03
N ILE A 165 4.59 1.36 -14.06
CA ILE A 165 5.43 2.46 -14.51
C ILE A 165 5.07 3.69 -13.67
N TYR A 166 5.63 3.79 -12.47
CA TYR A 166 5.41 4.91 -11.57
C TYR A 166 5.85 6.23 -12.23
N GLN A 167 4.89 7.06 -12.67
CA GLN A 167 5.16 8.44 -13.12
C GLN A 167 5.79 9.30 -12.00
N ASN A 168 5.62 8.89 -10.74
CA ASN A 168 6.17 9.54 -9.55
C ASN A 168 7.64 9.21 -9.24
N ILE A 169 8.30 8.32 -10.00
CA ILE A 169 9.76 8.07 -9.86
C ILE A 169 10.55 9.37 -10.06
N LEU A 170 10.01 10.34 -10.80
CA LEU A 170 10.77 11.51 -11.20
C LEU A 170 11.11 12.47 -10.06
N LYS A 171 10.42 12.45 -8.90
CA LYS A 171 10.88 13.14 -7.68
C LYS A 171 10.32 12.46 -6.43
N PRO A 172 11.14 11.79 -5.59
CA PRO A 172 10.76 11.61 -4.19
C PRO A 172 10.59 13.00 -3.56
N LYS A 173 9.35 13.44 -3.43
CA LYS A 173 9.02 14.69 -2.72
C LYS A 173 9.32 14.44 -1.26
N ASN A 174 10.47 14.90 -0.76
CA ASN A 174 10.74 14.85 0.66
C ASN A 174 9.71 15.73 1.37
N ILE A 175 8.81 15.12 2.13
CA ILE A 175 7.76 15.84 2.84
C ILE A 175 8.23 16.37 4.20
N LEU A 176 9.46 16.02 4.62
CA LEU A 176 10.03 16.43 5.89
C LEU A 176 11.14 17.51 5.74
N PRO A 177 11.20 18.51 6.62
CA PRO A 177 10.33 18.68 7.79
C PRO A 177 8.94 19.12 7.35
N LEU A 178 7.91 18.76 8.12
CA LEU A 178 6.57 19.28 7.84
C LEU A 178 6.60 20.81 8.04
N PRO A 179 5.94 21.60 7.16
CA PRO A 179 5.74 23.01 7.44
C PRO A 179 4.89 23.19 8.70
N PRO A 180 4.80 24.40 9.28
CA PRO A 180 3.86 24.66 10.36
C PRO A 180 2.42 24.28 9.94
N PRO A 181 1.61 23.70 10.86
CA PRO A 181 0.25 23.37 10.52
C PRO A 181 -0.51 24.65 10.16
N TYR A 182 -1.21 24.63 9.03
CA TYR A 182 -1.96 25.81 8.58
C TYR A 182 -3.32 25.94 9.28
N ARG A 183 -3.78 24.85 9.92
CA ARG A 183 -4.96 24.84 10.78
C ARG A 183 -4.85 23.73 11.81
N SER A 184 -5.34 24.01 13.02
CA SER A 184 -5.38 23.04 14.12
C SER A 184 -6.65 23.20 14.93
N ILE A 185 -7.15 22.12 15.51
CA ILE A 185 -8.16 22.14 16.57
C ILE A 185 -7.62 21.43 17.80
N LYS A 186 -7.99 21.92 18.99
CA LYS A 186 -7.60 21.28 20.25
C LYS A 186 -8.53 20.12 20.58
N ILE A 187 -7.94 19.03 21.06
CA ILE A 187 -8.64 17.87 21.60
C ILE A 187 -8.22 17.66 23.05
N GLN A 188 -8.98 16.84 23.78
CA GLN A 188 -8.76 16.64 25.21
C GLN A 188 -8.03 15.32 25.51
N TYR A 189 -8.22 14.26 24.71
CA TYR A 189 -7.60 12.94 24.92
C TYR A 189 -7.38 12.18 23.60
N SER A 190 -6.70 11.01 23.71
CA SER A 190 -6.31 10.11 22.62
C SER A 190 -7.40 9.95 21.57
N SER A 191 -7.13 10.47 20.39
CA SER A 191 -8.06 10.49 19.28
C SER A 191 -7.58 9.56 18.17
N PHE A 192 -8.50 8.73 17.68
CA PHE A 192 -8.36 8.06 16.39
C PHE A 192 -8.94 8.96 15.30
N ILE A 193 -8.41 8.82 14.08
CA ILE A 193 -8.93 9.52 12.91
C ILE A 193 -9.08 8.59 11.72
N ALA A 194 -10.08 8.88 10.90
CA ALA A 194 -10.22 8.37 9.55
C ALA A 194 -10.69 9.51 8.64
N ALA A 195 -10.35 9.47 7.36
CA ALA A 195 -10.79 10.46 6.39
C ALA A 195 -11.55 9.81 5.23
N SER A 196 -12.70 10.39 4.89
CA SER A 196 -13.36 10.22 3.61
C SER A 196 -12.85 11.28 2.63
N GLU A 197 -13.41 11.30 1.42
CA GLU A 197 -13.11 12.36 0.45
C GLU A 197 -13.57 13.74 0.91
N ASN A 198 -14.59 13.81 1.79
CA ASN A 198 -15.23 15.07 2.17
C ASN A 198 -15.08 15.42 3.65
N HIS A 199 -14.91 14.41 4.50
CA HIS A 199 -14.96 14.58 5.95
C HIS A 199 -13.84 13.84 6.67
N ILE A 200 -13.54 14.30 7.88
CA ILE A 200 -12.66 13.63 8.83
C ILE A 200 -13.52 13.17 9.99
N LEU A 201 -13.50 11.88 10.27
CA LEU A 201 -14.08 11.30 11.47
C LEU A 201 -13.02 11.33 12.58
N LEU A 202 -13.36 11.97 13.70
CA LEU A 202 -12.49 12.14 14.86
C LEU A 202 -13.15 11.57 16.11
N GLU A 203 -12.50 10.64 16.80
CA GLU A 203 -12.87 10.22 18.16
C GLU A 203 -12.33 11.23 19.18
N ASN A 204 -13.12 11.64 20.17
CA ASN A 204 -12.63 12.41 21.31
C ASN A 204 -13.58 12.26 22.52
N ILE A 205 -13.14 11.50 23.52
CA ILE A 205 -13.83 11.22 24.80
C ILE A 205 -15.28 10.78 24.59
N HIS A 206 -15.49 9.53 24.16
CA HIS A 206 -16.84 8.96 24.05
C HIS A 206 -17.77 9.77 23.13
N LYS A 207 -17.19 10.56 22.24
CA LYS A 207 -17.88 11.28 21.20
C LYS A 207 -17.08 11.14 19.93
N PHE A 208 -17.82 11.17 18.84
CA PHE A 208 -17.24 11.34 17.53
C PHE A 208 -17.67 12.68 16.97
N TYR A 209 -16.74 13.30 16.26
CA TYR A 209 -16.94 14.52 15.51
C TYR A 209 -16.74 14.22 14.04
N LEU A 210 -17.72 14.60 13.23
CA LEU A 210 -17.53 14.66 11.78
C LEU A 210 -17.12 16.07 11.41
N LEU A 211 -15.90 16.22 10.93
CA LEU A 211 -15.30 17.48 10.55
C LEU A 211 -15.29 17.62 9.03
N ASP A 212 -15.42 18.85 8.52
CA ASP A 212 -15.08 19.15 7.13
C ASP A 212 -13.55 19.11 6.89
N GLN A 213 -13.14 19.24 5.62
CA GLN A 213 -11.72 19.27 5.22
C GLN A 213 -10.93 20.44 5.81
N GLN A 214 -11.61 21.40 6.43
CA GLN A 214 -10.99 22.49 7.14
C GLN A 214 -11.11 22.30 8.66
N LEU A 215 -11.46 21.15 9.24
CA LEU A 215 -11.64 20.98 10.69
C LEU A 215 -12.80 21.82 11.29
N GLY A 216 -13.79 22.22 10.48
CA GLY A 216 -15.07 22.71 10.98
C GLY A 216 -15.95 21.55 11.43
N ILE A 217 -16.48 21.60 12.64
CA ILE A 217 -17.38 20.55 13.16
C ILE A 217 -18.71 20.65 12.42
N GLN A 218 -19.05 19.62 11.65
CA GLN A 218 -20.31 19.50 10.94
C GLN A 218 -21.36 18.76 11.77
N ASN A 219 -20.94 17.72 12.49
CA ASN A 219 -21.80 16.96 13.40
C ASN A 219 -21.02 16.40 14.59
N GLU A 220 -21.74 16.11 15.67
CA GLU A 220 -21.25 15.37 16.83
C GLU A 220 -22.22 14.25 17.21
N PHE A 221 -21.69 13.14 17.72
CA PHE A 221 -22.50 12.02 18.18
C PHE A 221 -21.87 11.31 19.37
N PRO A 222 -22.69 10.85 20.34
CA PRO A 222 -22.21 10.10 21.49
C PRO A 222 -21.78 8.70 21.06
N TRP A 223 -20.72 8.21 21.68
CA TRP A 223 -20.20 6.86 21.54
C TRP A 223 -20.34 6.11 22.85
N ASN A 224 -21.30 5.18 22.88
CA ASN A 224 -21.65 4.42 24.09
C ASN A 224 -21.14 2.97 24.05
N HIS A 225 -20.15 2.69 23.20
CA HIS A 225 -19.57 1.36 23.03
C HIS A 225 -18.13 1.33 23.57
N ASP A 226 -17.45 0.19 23.38
CA ASP A 226 -16.05 0.01 23.77
C ASP A 226 -15.13 1.04 23.10
N ILE A 227 -13.98 1.30 23.72
CA ILE A 227 -13.00 2.25 23.19
C ILE A 227 -12.62 1.81 21.77
N PRO A 228 -12.69 2.70 20.77
CA PRO A 228 -12.18 2.41 19.43
C PRO A 228 -10.67 2.16 19.47
N TRP A 229 -10.19 1.20 18.71
CA TRP A 229 -8.76 0.90 18.55
C TRP A 229 -8.25 1.38 17.20
N HIS A 230 -9.14 1.48 16.22
CA HIS A 230 -8.82 2.00 14.90
C HIS A 230 -10.08 2.46 14.16
N MET A 231 -9.89 3.30 13.15
CA MET A 231 -10.96 3.70 12.24
C MET A 231 -10.45 3.75 10.81
N VAL A 232 -11.29 3.37 9.85
CA VAL A 232 -10.94 3.40 8.43
C VAL A 232 -12.13 3.82 7.58
N TRP A 233 -11.86 4.36 6.39
CA TRP A 233 -12.89 4.70 5.42
C TRP A 233 -12.96 3.66 4.31
N SER A 234 -14.16 3.22 3.93
CA SER A 234 -14.40 2.48 2.71
C SER A 234 -15.03 3.37 1.65
N LYS A 235 -14.28 3.62 0.58
CA LYS A 235 -14.78 4.30 -0.61
C LYS A 235 -15.87 3.49 -1.32
N THR A 236 -15.76 2.16 -1.31
CA THR A 236 -16.70 1.23 -1.95
C THR A 236 -18.10 1.33 -1.37
N LEU A 237 -18.20 1.32 -0.04
CA LEU A 237 -19.46 1.38 0.67
C LEU A 237 -19.89 2.80 1.02
N ASN A 238 -18.97 3.77 0.95
CA ASN A 238 -19.12 5.12 1.50
C ASN A 238 -19.46 5.10 2.99
N LEU A 239 -18.74 4.28 3.76
CA LEU A 239 -18.92 4.11 5.19
C LEU A 239 -17.58 4.22 5.91
N PHE A 240 -17.60 4.80 7.10
CA PHE A 240 -16.51 4.62 8.04
C PHE A 240 -16.69 3.29 8.78
N PHE A 241 -15.61 2.56 8.99
CA PHE A 241 -15.54 1.45 9.92
C PHE A 241 -14.86 1.91 11.21
N ILE A 242 -15.49 1.60 12.33
CA ILE A 242 -14.99 1.86 13.68
C ILE A 242 -14.70 0.50 14.29
N ILE A 243 -13.42 0.24 14.58
CA ILE A 243 -12.93 -1.05 15.05
C ILE A 243 -12.72 -0.93 16.56
N THR A 244 -13.43 -1.74 17.35
CA THR A 244 -13.15 -1.96 18.78
C THR A 244 -12.52 -3.34 18.94
N SER A 245 -12.07 -3.69 20.14
CA SER A 245 -11.49 -5.01 20.38
C SER A 245 -12.44 -6.16 20.08
N LYS A 246 -13.75 -5.97 20.23
CA LYS A 246 -14.74 -7.06 20.10
C LYS A 246 -15.70 -6.91 18.95
N GLU A 247 -15.97 -5.68 18.55
CA GLU A 247 -17.03 -5.36 17.61
C GLU A 247 -16.53 -4.37 16.56
N ILE A 248 -17.17 -4.40 15.41
CA ILE A 248 -16.91 -3.46 14.34
C ILE A 248 -18.23 -2.76 14.05
N PHE A 249 -18.19 -1.45 13.95
CA PHE A 249 -19.35 -0.63 13.63
C PHE A 249 -19.12 0.07 12.31
N THR A 250 -20.21 0.38 11.61
CA THR A 250 -20.20 1.22 10.42
C THR A 250 -20.90 2.53 10.71
N LEU A 251 -20.37 3.63 10.19
CA LEU A 251 -21.00 4.95 10.19
C LEU A 251 -21.21 5.43 8.76
N ASP A 252 -22.46 5.71 8.42
CA ASP A 252 -22.86 6.38 7.17
C ASP A 252 -22.82 7.90 7.36
N GLU A 253 -21.90 8.60 6.70
CA GLU A 253 -21.73 10.06 6.83
C GLU A 253 -22.95 10.85 6.32
N LYS A 254 -23.82 10.28 5.47
CA LYS A 254 -25.01 10.98 4.98
C LYS A 254 -26.19 10.80 5.92
N LYS A 255 -26.35 9.59 6.45
CA LYS A 255 -27.46 9.27 7.37
C LYS A 255 -27.13 9.57 8.83
N MET A 256 -25.84 9.72 9.15
CA MET A 256 -25.33 9.87 10.51
C MET A 256 -25.79 8.74 11.44
N MET A 257 -25.87 7.51 10.92
CA MET A 257 -26.25 6.34 11.69
C MET A 257 -25.05 5.43 11.92
N ILE A 258 -24.86 5.05 13.18
CA ILE A 258 -23.92 4.01 13.61
C ILE A 258 -24.69 2.70 13.71
N GLU A 259 -24.20 1.68 13.03
CA GLU A 259 -24.78 0.34 13.04
C GLU A 259 -23.69 -0.70 13.30
N PRO A 260 -23.97 -1.77 14.06
CA PRO A 260 -23.06 -2.90 14.15
C PRO A 260 -22.82 -3.52 12.76
N CYS A 261 -21.57 -3.74 12.42
CA CYS A 261 -21.19 -4.38 11.17
C CYS A 261 -21.49 -5.88 11.26
N SER A 262 -22.19 -6.41 10.26
CA SER A 262 -22.62 -7.82 10.22
C SER A 262 -21.49 -8.80 9.86
N ILE A 263 -20.26 -8.57 10.33
CA ILE A 263 -19.14 -9.51 10.20
C ILE A 263 -19.41 -10.69 11.15
N LEU A 264 -20.20 -11.65 10.66
CA LEU A 264 -20.82 -12.74 11.44
C LEU A 264 -19.93 -13.97 11.65
N HIS A 265 -18.69 -13.99 11.16
CA HIS A 265 -17.91 -15.22 11.14
C HIS A 265 -17.01 -15.37 12.37
N ASN A 266 -17.34 -16.31 13.27
CA ASN A 266 -16.49 -16.88 14.33
C ASN A 266 -15.66 -15.90 15.21
N SER A 267 -16.03 -14.62 15.22
CA SER A 267 -15.26 -13.52 15.80
C SER A 267 -15.41 -13.39 17.31
N SER A 268 -16.17 -14.27 17.96
CA SER A 268 -16.33 -14.24 19.43
C SER A 268 -15.02 -14.46 20.19
N MET A 269 -13.90 -14.73 19.51
CA MET A 269 -12.55 -14.85 20.10
C MET A 269 -11.51 -13.93 19.45
N ALA A 270 -11.87 -13.10 18.48
CA ALA A 270 -10.91 -12.23 17.81
C ALA A 270 -10.83 -10.88 18.55
N ASP A 271 -9.68 -10.59 19.16
CA ASP A 271 -9.38 -9.26 19.69
C ASP A 271 -8.88 -8.39 18.53
N TRP A 272 -9.77 -7.64 17.88
CA TRP A 272 -9.41 -6.79 16.74
C TRP A 272 -8.51 -5.63 17.18
N SER A 273 -7.51 -5.29 16.38
CA SER A 273 -6.56 -4.23 16.73
C SER A 273 -6.51 -3.08 15.73
N SER A 274 -6.44 -3.38 14.44
CA SER A 274 -6.38 -2.38 13.36
C SER A 274 -6.98 -2.95 12.08
N GLY A 275 -7.06 -2.11 11.06
CA GLY A 275 -7.56 -2.50 9.75
C GLY A 275 -7.27 -1.45 8.70
N THR A 276 -7.58 -1.78 7.45
CA THR A 276 -7.49 -0.87 6.30
C THR A 276 -8.45 -1.31 5.20
N CYS A 277 -8.78 -0.43 4.27
CA CYS A 277 -9.66 -0.73 3.16
C CYS A 277 -8.92 -0.55 1.83
N SER A 278 -9.07 -1.53 0.93
CA SER A 278 -8.86 -1.32 -0.50
C SER A 278 -10.15 -0.83 -1.17
N ASN A 279 -10.13 -0.78 -2.50
CA ASN A 279 -11.30 -0.51 -3.31
C ASN A 279 -12.38 -1.60 -3.25
N ASP A 280 -12.06 -2.78 -2.75
CA ASP A 280 -12.97 -3.93 -2.78
C ASP A 280 -12.84 -4.89 -1.59
N SER A 281 -11.87 -4.67 -0.71
CA SER A 281 -11.62 -5.50 0.46
C SER A 281 -11.43 -4.64 1.72
N LEU A 282 -11.94 -5.13 2.85
CA LEU A 282 -11.58 -4.69 4.19
C LEU A 282 -10.60 -5.72 4.77
N TYR A 283 -9.42 -5.25 5.16
CA TYR A 283 -8.41 -6.04 5.85
C TYR A 283 -8.46 -5.70 7.34
N LEU A 284 -8.54 -6.72 8.19
CA LEU A 284 -8.57 -6.59 9.65
C LEU A 284 -7.47 -7.44 10.27
N ILE A 285 -6.85 -6.93 11.32
CA ILE A 285 -5.81 -7.64 12.08
C ILE A 285 -6.23 -7.83 13.53
N VAL A 286 -5.70 -8.89 14.15
CA VAL A 286 -5.96 -9.26 15.55
C VAL A 286 -4.75 -8.96 16.44
N ASP A 287 -5.00 -8.55 17.68
CA ASP A 287 -3.96 -8.30 18.69
C ASP A 287 -3.43 -9.61 19.28
N ALA A 288 -2.63 -10.33 18.49
CA ALA A 288 -2.03 -11.59 18.93
C ALA A 288 -0.68 -11.82 18.27
N MET A 289 0.24 -12.48 19.00
CA MET A 289 1.49 -13.00 18.44
C MET A 289 1.19 -13.99 17.31
N GLY A 290 1.92 -13.88 16.21
CA GLY A 290 1.62 -14.57 14.97
C GLY A 290 0.37 -14.03 14.28
N THR A 291 0.16 -12.71 14.33
CA THR A 291 -1.05 -12.00 13.87
C THR A 291 -1.59 -12.52 12.53
N SER A 292 -2.89 -12.84 12.50
CA SER A 292 -3.62 -13.13 11.27
C SER A 292 -4.17 -11.85 10.64
N ILE A 293 -4.24 -11.81 9.31
CA ILE A 293 -4.97 -10.79 8.54
C ILE A 293 -6.23 -11.43 7.98
N TYR A 294 -7.39 -10.85 8.27
CA TYR A 294 -8.68 -11.28 7.75
C TYR A 294 -9.12 -10.35 6.63
N GLU A 295 -9.46 -10.92 5.48
CA GLU A 295 -9.93 -10.18 4.32
C GLU A 295 -11.44 -10.40 4.13
N TYR A 296 -12.17 -9.30 3.94
CA TYR A 296 -13.61 -9.27 3.70
C TYR A 296 -13.90 -8.51 2.40
N ASN A 297 -14.76 -9.04 1.54
CA ASN A 297 -15.21 -8.38 0.32
C ASN A 297 -16.17 -7.23 0.64
N LEU A 298 -16.13 -6.14 -0.13
CA LEU A 298 -16.96 -4.95 0.05
C LEU A 298 -17.92 -4.66 -1.12
N ARG A 299 -17.92 -5.42 -2.23
CA ARG A 299 -18.65 -5.04 -3.45
C ARG A 299 -20.17 -5.26 -3.41
N ARG A 300 -20.65 -6.27 -2.69
CA ARG A 300 -22.08 -6.64 -2.65
C ARG A 300 -22.61 -6.73 -1.22
N SER A 301 -21.82 -7.37 -0.37
CA SER A 301 -22.07 -7.67 1.02
C SER A 301 -20.71 -7.81 1.68
N ILE A 302 -20.64 -7.50 2.97
CA ILE A 302 -19.42 -7.69 3.75
C ILE A 302 -19.27 -9.18 4.02
N GLU A 303 -18.49 -9.86 3.18
CA GLU A 303 -18.34 -11.32 3.19
C GLU A 303 -16.89 -11.70 3.45
N PHE A 304 -16.69 -12.66 4.35
CA PHE A 304 -15.36 -13.20 4.60
C PHE A 304 -14.80 -13.86 3.34
N VAL A 305 -13.61 -13.44 2.93
CA VAL A 305 -12.89 -13.99 1.77
C VAL A 305 -11.89 -15.03 2.23
N LYS A 306 -10.95 -14.60 3.08
CA LYS A 306 -9.80 -15.42 3.47
C LYS A 306 -9.16 -14.91 4.75
N GLU A 307 -8.53 -15.84 5.47
CA GLU A 307 -7.63 -15.53 6.57
C GLU A 307 -6.20 -15.86 6.14
N TYR A 308 -5.32 -14.87 6.22
CA TYR A 308 -3.89 -15.04 6.08
C TYR A 308 -3.30 -15.28 7.47
N ARG A 309 -2.64 -16.43 7.65
CA ARG A 309 -2.06 -16.84 8.93
C ARG A 309 -0.54 -16.84 8.87
N THR A 310 0.09 -16.77 10.02
CA THR A 310 1.51 -17.11 10.20
C THR A 310 1.83 -18.47 9.56
N PRO A 311 2.94 -18.62 8.82
CA PRO A 311 4.05 -17.66 8.65
C PRO A 311 3.91 -16.73 7.43
N PHE A 312 2.73 -16.69 6.78
CA PHE A 312 2.55 -15.86 5.59
C PHE A 312 2.43 -14.37 5.91
N THR A 313 1.97 -14.02 7.11
CA THR A 313 1.79 -12.63 7.58
C THR A 313 3.05 -12.13 8.28
N CYS A 314 3.36 -12.72 9.44
CA CYS A 314 4.56 -12.49 10.24
C CYS A 314 5.04 -13.80 10.87
N SER A 315 6.10 -13.77 11.66
CA SER A 315 6.59 -14.91 12.44
C SER A 315 5.72 -15.15 13.69
N TYR A 316 5.81 -16.34 14.29
CA TYR A 316 5.02 -16.71 15.48
C TYR A 316 5.35 -15.86 16.74
N ASP A 317 6.50 -15.22 16.78
CA ASP A 317 6.98 -14.34 17.84
C ASP A 317 6.93 -12.85 17.47
N GLU A 318 6.30 -12.55 16.33
CA GLU A 318 6.02 -11.21 15.83
C GLU A 318 4.52 -10.90 15.96
N LEU A 319 4.18 -9.62 16.07
CA LEU A 319 2.82 -9.10 16.00
C LEU A 319 2.75 -8.00 14.94
N ILE A 320 1.66 -7.95 14.18
CA ILE A 320 1.36 -6.84 13.28
C ILE A 320 0.56 -5.82 14.09
N SER A 321 1.13 -4.65 14.31
CA SER A 321 0.55 -3.62 15.17
C SER A 321 -0.32 -2.63 14.41
N ASP A 322 -0.04 -2.45 13.11
CA ASP A 322 -0.74 -1.53 12.24
C ASP A 322 -0.68 -1.98 10.78
N ILE A 323 -1.68 -1.58 10.01
CA ILE A 323 -1.84 -1.96 8.61
C ILE A 323 -2.40 -0.79 7.80
N ALA A 324 -1.80 -0.50 6.65
CA ALA A 324 -2.29 0.52 5.73
C ALA A 324 -2.27 0.01 4.28
N TRP A 325 -3.32 0.30 3.53
CA TRP A 325 -3.44 -0.05 2.11
C TRP A 325 -3.31 1.18 1.22
N ASN A 326 -2.62 1.02 0.09
CA ASN A 326 -2.63 1.96 -1.03
C ASN A 326 -2.19 1.23 -2.30
N ASN A 327 -2.88 1.46 -3.42
CA ASN A 327 -2.52 0.98 -4.75
C ASN A 327 -2.02 -0.47 -4.77
N GLN A 328 -2.86 -1.40 -4.31
CA GLN A 328 -2.58 -2.85 -4.26
C GLN A 328 -1.43 -3.30 -3.33
N THR A 329 -0.93 -2.39 -2.51
CA THR A 329 0.10 -2.71 -1.52
C THR A 329 -0.47 -2.62 -0.10
N LEU A 330 0.05 -3.44 0.80
CA LEU A 330 -0.19 -3.40 2.23
C LEU A 330 1.14 -3.07 2.93
N ALA A 331 1.17 -1.97 3.66
CA ALA A 331 2.20 -1.69 4.65
C ALA A 331 1.82 -2.37 5.97
N LEU A 332 2.72 -3.19 6.50
CA LEU A 332 2.54 -3.93 7.75
C LEU A 332 3.60 -3.44 8.75
N VAL A 333 3.17 -2.86 9.86
CA VAL A 333 4.07 -2.51 10.96
C VAL A 333 4.18 -3.69 11.90
N ILE A 334 5.37 -4.24 12.05
CA ILE A 334 5.62 -5.52 12.73
C ILE A 334 6.57 -5.29 13.90
N ALA A 335 6.21 -5.81 15.08
CA ALA A 335 7.05 -5.83 16.26
C ALA A 335 7.30 -7.26 16.72
N ASN A 336 8.49 -7.56 17.24
CA ASN A 336 8.75 -8.85 17.91
C ASN A 336 8.74 -8.72 19.44
N ARG A 337 8.86 -9.86 20.14
CA ARG A 337 8.94 -9.91 21.62
C ARG A 337 10.08 -9.11 22.25
N SER A 338 11.10 -8.76 21.47
CA SER A 338 12.23 -7.91 21.91
C SER A 338 12.02 -6.44 21.57
N ASN A 339 10.80 -6.04 21.22
CA ASN A 339 10.44 -4.69 20.77
C ASN A 339 11.32 -4.21 19.60
N GLN A 340 11.76 -5.12 18.72
CA GLN A 340 12.34 -4.74 17.45
C GLN A 340 11.21 -4.51 16.46
N TRP A 341 11.23 -3.34 15.84
CA TRP A 341 10.20 -2.89 14.91
C TRP A 341 10.72 -2.89 13.50
N ARG A 342 9.91 -3.40 12.58
CA ARG A 342 10.11 -3.31 11.14
C ARG A 342 8.82 -2.93 10.45
N VAL A 343 8.96 -2.45 9.23
CA VAL A 343 7.82 -2.30 8.33
C VAL A 343 8.09 -3.08 7.05
N ASP A 344 7.08 -3.85 6.66
CA ASP A 344 7.07 -4.62 5.42
C ASP A 344 6.08 -3.95 4.46
N LEU A 345 6.46 -3.84 3.19
CA LEU A 345 5.52 -3.54 2.11
C LEU A 345 5.28 -4.83 1.33
N CYS A 346 4.02 -5.22 1.23
CA CYS A 346 3.60 -6.48 0.63
C CYS A 346 2.54 -6.25 -0.46
N SER A 347 2.41 -7.20 -1.37
CA SER A 347 1.26 -7.30 -2.26
C SER A 347 -0.03 -7.53 -1.45
N SER A 348 -1.11 -6.80 -1.72
CA SER A 348 -2.37 -6.98 -1.00
C SER A 348 -3.09 -8.29 -1.33
N THR A 349 -2.78 -8.89 -2.48
CA THR A 349 -3.43 -10.12 -2.97
C THR A 349 -2.68 -11.38 -2.57
N THR A 350 -1.34 -11.34 -2.59
CA THR A 350 -0.49 -12.51 -2.31
C THR A 350 0.19 -12.47 -0.95
N LEU A 351 0.25 -11.29 -0.30
CA LEU A 351 1.15 -10.96 0.80
C LEU A 351 2.64 -11.22 0.49
N GLY A 352 3.00 -11.37 -0.78
CA GLY A 352 4.39 -11.40 -1.21
C GLY A 352 5.09 -10.10 -0.85
N ARG A 353 6.18 -10.18 -0.09
CA ARG A 353 6.92 -9.02 0.40
C ARG A 353 7.76 -8.40 -0.72
N TYR A 354 7.55 -7.11 -0.97
CA TYR A 354 8.38 -6.32 -1.87
C TYR A 354 9.68 -5.89 -1.18
N TRP A 355 9.58 -5.34 0.03
CA TRP A 355 10.74 -4.96 0.84
C TRP A 355 10.41 -4.98 2.34
N SER A 356 11.47 -4.93 3.16
CA SER A 356 11.40 -4.84 4.62
C SER A 356 12.45 -3.85 5.10
N ILE A 357 12.10 -2.99 6.06
CA ILE A 357 13.06 -2.10 6.72
C ILE A 357 12.92 -2.13 8.23
N GLN A 358 14.06 -2.20 8.92
CA GLN A 358 14.14 -2.14 10.37
C GLN A 358 14.07 -0.69 10.85
N LEU A 359 13.18 -0.41 11.79
CA LEU A 359 12.96 0.91 12.39
C LEU A 359 13.76 1.10 13.69
N GLY A 360 14.13 -0.01 14.35
CA GLY A 360 14.95 -0.02 15.57
C GLY A 360 14.25 -0.69 16.75
N VAL A 361 14.77 -0.45 17.96
CA VAL A 361 14.21 -0.96 19.22
C VAL A 361 13.49 0.17 19.94
N LEU A 362 12.24 -0.06 20.37
CA LEU A 362 11.51 0.88 21.23
C LEU A 362 11.64 0.50 22.71
N ILE A 363 11.64 1.51 23.57
CA ILE A 363 11.75 1.34 25.02
C ILE A 363 10.36 1.17 25.63
N ASN A 364 9.35 1.88 25.12
CA ASN A 364 7.98 1.86 25.65
C ASN A 364 7.00 1.10 24.75
N GLU A 365 5.79 0.88 25.28
CA GLU A 365 4.66 0.20 24.60
C GLU A 365 3.98 1.06 23.53
N LYS A 366 4.40 2.31 23.32
CA LYS A 366 3.79 3.18 22.30
C LYS A 366 4.13 2.65 20.91
N VAL A 367 3.08 2.40 20.14
CA VAL A 367 3.11 1.69 18.86
C VAL A 367 3.52 2.64 17.73
N PHE A 368 4.32 2.14 16.78
CA PHE A 368 4.50 2.81 15.50
C PHE A 368 3.19 2.76 14.71
N ARG A 369 2.71 3.92 14.25
CA ARG A 369 1.62 4.01 13.27
C ARG A 369 2.14 4.38 11.90
N CYS A 370 1.41 3.97 10.87
CA CYS A 370 1.82 4.22 9.50
C CYS A 370 0.72 4.92 8.70
N CYS A 371 1.11 5.84 7.83
CA CYS A 371 0.24 6.51 6.88
C CYS A 371 0.86 6.34 5.49
N LEU A 372 0.23 5.52 4.66
CA LEU A 372 0.67 5.27 3.30
C LEU A 372 0.18 6.41 2.41
N LEU A 373 1.13 7.09 1.76
CA LEU A 373 0.89 8.28 0.97
C LEU A 373 0.49 7.89 -0.45
N ASN A 374 -0.31 8.71 -1.13
CA ASN A 374 -0.84 8.48 -2.49
C ASN A 374 0.25 8.20 -3.54
N ASN A 375 1.48 8.66 -3.31
CA ASN A 375 2.63 8.41 -4.18
C ASN A 375 3.39 7.10 -3.88
N GLY A 376 2.84 6.22 -3.03
CA GLY A 376 3.44 4.94 -2.62
C GLY A 376 4.52 5.07 -1.54
N GLN A 377 4.80 6.27 -1.05
CA GLN A 377 5.71 6.49 0.08
C GLN A 377 4.99 6.28 1.41
N LEU A 378 5.75 6.16 2.50
CA LEU A 378 5.20 5.91 3.82
C LEU A 378 5.67 6.97 4.81
N LEU A 379 4.74 7.50 5.60
CA LEU A 379 5.05 8.29 6.78
C LEU A 379 4.81 7.43 8.03
N MET A 380 5.88 7.13 8.76
CA MET A 380 5.80 6.47 10.05
C MET A 380 5.76 7.50 11.18
N LEU A 381 4.94 7.21 12.17
CA LEU A 381 4.72 8.02 13.36
C LEU A 381 5.27 7.24 14.56
N ASN A 382 6.32 7.76 15.20
CA ASN A 382 6.83 7.21 16.45
C ASN A 382 6.22 7.97 17.64
N GLY A 383 5.17 7.40 18.23
CA GLY A 383 4.49 8.01 19.38
C GLY A 383 5.36 8.06 20.65
N ASP A 384 6.47 7.32 20.72
CA ASP A 384 7.36 7.32 21.89
C ASP A 384 8.38 8.45 21.82
N THR A 385 9.11 8.53 20.70
CA THR A 385 10.19 9.50 20.52
C THR A 385 9.72 10.83 19.92
N SER A 386 8.44 10.91 19.55
CA SER A 386 7.90 12.01 18.73
C SER A 386 8.63 12.18 17.40
N GLU A 387 9.16 11.09 16.81
CA GLU A 387 9.84 11.13 15.52
C GLU A 387 8.86 10.82 14.38
N LEU A 388 8.98 11.57 13.27
CA LEU A 388 8.40 11.23 11.97
C LEU A 388 9.48 10.60 11.09
N ILE A 389 9.19 9.49 10.45
CA ILE A 389 10.10 8.82 9.52
C ILE A 389 9.44 8.75 8.15
N HIS A 390 10.05 9.42 7.17
CA HIS A 390 9.60 9.38 5.78
C HIS A 390 10.39 8.31 5.03
N ILE A 391 9.67 7.34 4.48
CA ILE A 391 10.22 6.18 3.76
C ILE A 391 9.75 6.24 2.30
N SER A 392 10.67 6.03 1.37
CA SER A 392 10.39 5.99 -0.06
C SER A 392 9.61 4.73 -0.47
N ALA A 393 9.03 4.76 -1.66
CA ALA A 393 8.30 3.62 -2.22
C ALA A 393 9.17 2.36 -2.39
N ASP A 394 10.50 2.51 -2.52
CA ASP A 394 11.47 1.42 -2.60
C ASP A 394 12.07 1.03 -1.23
N GLY A 395 11.48 1.48 -0.13
CA GLY A 395 11.85 1.03 1.22
C GLY A 395 13.11 1.67 1.80
N LYS A 396 13.50 2.87 1.34
CA LYS A 396 14.63 3.62 1.92
C LYS A 396 14.13 4.75 2.81
N ILE A 397 14.78 4.95 3.95
CA ILE A 397 14.52 6.15 4.78
C ILE A 397 15.02 7.37 4.02
N ILE A 398 14.09 8.25 3.65
CA ILE A 398 14.40 9.54 3.01
C ILE A 398 14.87 10.51 4.09
N LYS A 399 14.11 10.62 5.17
CA LYS A 399 14.38 11.57 6.25
C LYS A 399 13.68 11.19 7.54
N LYS A 400 14.28 11.62 8.65
CA LYS A 400 13.71 11.62 9.99
C LYS A 400 13.60 13.06 10.48
N ASP A 401 12.54 13.36 11.20
CA ASP A 401 12.32 14.69 11.76
C ASP A 401 11.61 14.60 13.12
N ASN A 402 11.92 15.52 14.02
CA ASN A 402 11.30 15.55 15.34
C ASN A 402 9.98 16.32 15.26
N TYR A 403 8.90 15.66 15.62
CA TYR A 403 7.59 16.25 15.82
C TYR A 403 7.49 16.86 17.22
N HIS A 404 6.79 17.99 17.34
CA HIS A 404 6.78 18.78 18.58
C HIS A 404 6.07 18.09 19.76
N VAL A 405 5.11 17.20 19.46
CA VAL A 405 4.28 16.47 20.43
C VAL A 405 4.19 15.02 19.92
N PRO A 406 4.11 13.99 20.78
CA PRO A 406 3.89 12.62 20.32
C PRO A 406 2.76 12.47 19.28
N PRO A 407 3.08 12.09 18.02
CA PRO A 407 2.05 11.82 17.02
C PRO A 407 1.37 10.49 17.33
N LEU A 408 0.05 10.45 17.21
CA LEU A 408 -0.78 9.27 17.47
C LEU A 408 -1.24 8.62 16.18
N HIS A 409 -1.83 9.39 15.25
CA HIS A 409 -2.35 8.90 13.98
C HIS A 409 -2.17 9.93 12.88
N ALA A 410 -2.13 9.48 11.63
CA ALA A 410 -2.17 10.36 10.48
C ALA A 410 -2.99 9.76 9.35
N VAL A 411 -3.62 10.62 8.56
CA VAL A 411 -4.31 10.24 7.34
C VAL A 411 -4.04 11.28 6.27
N GLN A 412 -3.80 10.84 5.04
CA GLN A 412 -3.71 11.73 3.90
C GLN A 412 -5.11 12.02 3.38
N LEU A 413 -5.49 13.30 3.39
CA LEU A 413 -6.81 13.75 2.94
C LEU A 413 -6.83 14.01 1.43
N THR A 414 -5.76 14.61 0.92
CA THR A 414 -5.54 14.86 -0.52
C THR A 414 -4.05 14.68 -0.84
N ASP A 415 -3.68 14.70 -2.13
CA ASP A 415 -2.28 14.66 -2.56
C ASP A 415 -1.40 15.73 -1.89
N GLU A 416 -2.01 16.83 -1.45
CA GLU A 416 -1.31 17.98 -0.85
C GLU A 416 -1.58 18.14 0.64
N VAL A 417 -2.46 17.35 1.26
CA VAL A 417 -2.88 17.58 2.64
C VAL A 417 -2.81 16.31 3.46
N ILE A 418 -2.09 16.39 4.59
CA ILE A 418 -2.07 15.36 5.62
C ILE A 418 -2.62 15.91 6.93
N VAL A 419 -3.39 15.08 7.61
CA VAL A 419 -3.90 15.34 8.95
C VAL A 419 -3.07 14.51 9.92
N ILE A 420 -2.54 15.13 10.98
CA ILE A 420 -1.86 14.41 12.06
C ILE A 420 -2.58 14.72 13.36
N VAL A 421 -2.91 13.66 14.09
CA VAL A 421 -3.41 13.74 15.46
C VAL A 421 -2.27 13.50 16.41
N ASN A 422 -2.16 14.33 17.43
CA ASN A 422 -1.28 14.14 18.58
C ASN A 422 -2.11 14.10 19.86
N GLU A 423 -1.46 14.05 21.03
CA GLU A 423 -2.15 13.97 22.33
C GLU A 423 -3.05 15.19 22.66
N THR A 424 -2.90 16.32 21.96
CA THR A 424 -3.53 17.60 22.31
C THR A 424 -4.22 18.33 21.15
N SER A 425 -3.92 17.96 19.90
CA SER A 425 -4.52 18.59 18.72
C SER A 425 -4.66 17.65 17.53
N VAL A 426 -5.53 18.08 16.62
CA VAL A 426 -5.58 17.62 15.23
C VAL A 426 -5.06 18.74 14.35
N ASP A 427 -4.01 18.45 13.60
CA ASP A 427 -3.22 19.42 12.83
C ASP A 427 -3.29 19.10 11.34
N LEU A 428 -3.54 20.13 10.51
CA LEU A 428 -3.55 20.06 9.05
C LEU A 428 -2.25 20.62 8.48
N TYR A 429 -1.58 19.83 7.64
CA TYR A 429 -0.33 20.17 6.98
C TYR A 429 -0.49 20.18 5.46
N ARG A 430 0.18 21.12 4.79
CA ARG A 430 0.25 21.17 3.33
C ARG A 430 1.61 20.61 2.85
N LEU A 431 1.59 19.59 2.00
CA LEU A 431 2.76 18.83 1.56
C LEU A 431 3.59 19.49 0.42
N SER A 432 3.25 20.74 0.06
CA SER A 432 3.93 21.65 -0.90
C SER A 432 4.37 21.06 -2.23
#